data_AF-A0A3C0UNP3-F1
#
_entry.id   AF-A0A3C0UNP3-F1
#
_cell.length_a   1.000
_cell.length_b   1.000
_cell.length_c   1.000
_cell.angle_alpha   90.00
_cell.angle_beta   90.00
_cell.angle_gamma   90.00
#
_symmetry.space_group_name_H-M   'P 1'
#
loop_
_entity.id
_entity.type
_entity.pdbx_description
1 polymer ?
#
loop_
_entity_poly.entity_id
_entity_poly.type
_entity_poly.pdbx_seq_one_letter_code
_entity_poly.pdbx_strand_id
1 'polypeptide(L)'
;MLHGLATYQLSKPLTIAAGYAFGRHSIFGLRENEHRLVAQATYQHKLGNFIITHRGRFEWRQPTNLQTRITSQASIGRYQVWATLPLYDTKKEKQGFFLSASNEAFLYFKGATNGPVSSRNGSLISENWVHLGGGYNFGLTRAELGYCFQALVRNKAQDYRFFNLLQLNIYHTINWNDIQYWWYL
;
A
#
# COMPACT_ATOMS: atom_id res chain seq x y z
N MET A 1 1.13 6.59 -12.66
CA MET A 1 -0.09 6.66 -11.83
C MET A 1 -0.08 8.00 -11.13
N LEU A 2 -1.16 8.76 -11.19
CA LEU A 2 -1.35 9.99 -10.40
C LEU A 2 -2.19 9.63 -9.18
N HIS A 3 -1.81 10.11 -7.99
CA HIS A 3 -2.54 9.82 -6.75
C HIS A 3 -2.45 11.02 -5.82
N GLY A 4 -3.61 11.52 -5.38
CA GLY A 4 -3.72 12.54 -4.35
C GLY A 4 -4.50 11.98 -3.17
N LEU A 5 -3.98 12.17 -1.96
CA LEU A 5 -4.59 11.70 -0.72
C LEU A 5 -4.51 12.80 0.33
N ALA A 6 -5.67 13.23 0.84
CA ALA A 6 -5.75 14.12 1.99
C ALA A 6 -5.72 13.27 3.26
N THR A 7 -4.81 13.58 4.18
CA THR A 7 -4.64 12.83 5.44
C THR A 7 -4.97 13.73 6.64
N TYR A 8 -5.66 13.17 7.62
CA TYR A 8 -6.00 13.86 8.86
C TYR A 8 -5.76 12.94 10.06
N GLN A 9 -4.98 13.42 11.02
CA GLN A 9 -4.69 12.70 12.25
C GLN A 9 -5.78 13.00 13.30
N LEU A 10 -6.75 12.09 13.44
CA LEU A 10 -7.84 12.23 14.42
C LEU A 10 -7.34 12.16 15.86
N SER A 11 -6.36 11.30 16.11
CA SER A 11 -5.69 11.18 17.40
C SER A 11 -4.28 10.64 17.19
N LYS A 12 -3.45 10.63 18.25
CA LYS A 12 -2.08 10.09 18.17
C LYS A 12 -2.01 8.71 17.47
N PRO A 13 -2.86 7.72 17.80
CA PRO A 13 -2.82 6.42 17.15
C PRO A 13 -3.64 6.32 15.86
N LEU A 14 -4.61 7.21 15.59
CA LEU A 14 -5.57 7.06 14.49
C LEU A 14 -5.42 8.18 13.45
N THR A 15 -5.16 7.78 12.21
CA THR A 15 -5.11 8.65 11.04
C THR A 15 -6.14 8.17 10.02
N ILE A 16 -6.94 9.08 9.49
CA ILE A 16 -7.83 8.81 8.36
C ILE A 16 -7.31 9.52 7.12
N ALA A 17 -7.64 8.99 5.96
CA ALA A 17 -7.32 9.66 4.71
C ALA A 17 -8.33 9.31 3.63
N ALA A 18 -8.56 10.25 2.72
CA ALA A 18 -9.40 10.04 1.55
C ALA A 18 -8.78 10.72 0.34
N GLY A 19 -9.04 10.20 -0.86
CA GLY A 19 -8.40 10.72 -2.05
C GLY A 19 -8.82 10.03 -3.33
N TYR A 20 -8.10 10.39 -4.39
CA TYR A 20 -8.37 9.97 -5.75
C TYR A 20 -7.07 9.58 -6.45
N ALA A 21 -7.11 8.48 -7.19
CA ALA A 21 -6.01 8.04 -8.04
C ALA A 21 -6.47 7.81 -9.47
N PHE A 22 -5.59 8.11 -10.42
CA PHE A 22 -5.71 7.75 -11.81
C PHE A 22 -4.53 6.88 -12.24
N GLY A 23 -4.83 5.67 -12.68
CA GLY A 23 -3.87 4.68 -13.14
C GLY A 23 -4.00 4.42 -14.64
N ARG A 24 -2.87 4.20 -15.31
CA ARG A 24 -2.83 3.52 -16.61
C ARG A 24 -2.14 2.20 -16.39
N HIS A 25 -2.81 1.12 -16.73
CA HIS A 25 -2.34 -0.25 -16.51
C HIS A 25 -2.13 -0.96 -17.84
N SER A 26 -1.08 -1.75 -17.92
CA SER A 26 -0.82 -2.66 -19.03
C SER A 26 -0.48 -4.02 -18.42
N ILE A 27 -1.51 -4.77 -18.05
CA ILE A 27 -1.37 -6.03 -17.32
C ILE A 27 -1.89 -7.16 -18.21
N PHE A 28 -1.10 -8.22 -18.37
CA PHE A 28 -1.44 -9.38 -19.22
C PHE A 28 -1.79 -9.02 -20.67
N GLY A 29 -1.15 -7.98 -21.23
CA GLY A 29 -1.42 -7.50 -22.59
C GLY A 29 -2.66 -6.61 -22.72
N LEU A 30 -3.41 -6.42 -21.64
CA LEU A 30 -4.62 -5.61 -21.61
C LEU A 30 -4.29 -4.20 -21.08
N ARG A 31 -4.71 -3.19 -21.83
CA ARG A 31 -4.48 -1.77 -21.50
C ARG A 31 -5.75 -1.15 -20.93
N GLU A 32 -5.63 -0.53 -19.76
CA GLU A 32 -6.74 0.07 -19.05
C GLU A 32 -6.39 1.45 -18.50
N ASN A 33 -7.36 2.35 -18.54
CA ASN A 33 -7.37 3.53 -17.69
C ASN A 33 -8.26 3.25 -16.48
N GLU A 34 -7.82 3.60 -15.29
CA GLU A 34 -8.57 3.31 -14.07
C GLU A 34 -8.65 4.54 -13.17
N HIS A 35 -9.89 4.89 -12.82
CA HIS A 35 -10.21 5.89 -11.81
C HIS A 35 -10.40 5.18 -10.47
N ARG A 36 -9.84 5.71 -9.39
CA ARG A 36 -9.97 5.13 -8.05
C ARG A 36 -10.35 6.19 -7.03
N LEU A 37 -11.41 5.95 -6.27
CA LEU A 37 -11.69 6.67 -5.04
C LEU A 37 -11.17 5.83 -3.87
N VAL A 38 -10.38 6.44 -3.00
CA VAL A 38 -9.69 5.77 -1.92
C VAL A 38 -10.13 6.38 -0.59
N ALA A 39 -10.49 5.53 0.36
CA ALA A 39 -10.65 5.89 1.76
C ALA A 39 -9.80 4.93 2.60
N GLN A 40 -9.07 5.44 3.59
CA GLN A 40 -8.25 4.60 4.46
C GLN A 40 -8.27 5.09 5.91
N ALA A 41 -8.09 4.15 6.82
CA ALA A 41 -7.86 4.39 8.23
C ALA A 41 -6.61 3.60 8.66
N THR A 42 -5.71 4.27 9.35
CA THR A 42 -4.48 3.72 9.90
C THR A 42 -4.52 3.84 11.41
N TYR A 43 -4.40 2.72 12.11
CA TYR A 43 -4.30 2.66 13.56
C TYR A 43 -2.94 2.11 13.97
N GLN A 44 -2.17 2.87 14.73
CA GLN A 44 -0.84 2.49 15.20
C GLN A 44 -0.82 2.39 16.72
N HIS A 45 -0.32 1.27 17.25
CA HIS A 45 -0.10 1.09 18.67
C HIS A 45 1.25 0.42 18.93
N LYS A 46 1.70 0.49 20.19
CA LYS A 46 2.92 -0.17 20.64
C LYS A 46 2.55 -1.37 21.50
N LEU A 47 3.21 -2.50 21.27
CA LEU A 47 3.11 -3.70 22.09
C LEU A 47 4.52 -4.12 22.51
N GLY A 48 4.92 -3.75 23.72
CA GLY A 48 6.32 -3.83 24.15
C GLY A 48 7.22 -3.01 23.23
N ASN A 49 8.21 -3.68 22.61
CA ASN A 49 9.13 -3.06 21.65
C ASN A 49 8.58 -3.04 20.23
N PHE A 50 7.47 -3.72 19.94
CA PHE A 50 6.87 -3.74 18.61
C PHE A 50 6.02 -2.48 18.37
N ILE A 51 6.17 -1.90 17.19
CA ILE A 51 5.26 -0.91 16.64
C ILE A 51 4.37 -1.64 15.65
N ILE A 52 3.08 -1.74 15.96
CA ILE A 52 2.10 -2.44 15.15
C ILE A 52 1.17 -1.42 14.52
N THR A 53 1.07 -1.46 13.20
CA THR A 53 0.25 -0.58 12.39
C THR A 53 -0.77 -1.40 11.62
N HIS A 54 -2.05 -1.13 11.85
CA HIS A 54 -3.17 -1.65 11.09
C HIS A 54 -3.60 -0.59 10.09
N ARG A 55 -3.81 -0.99 8.83
CA ARG A 55 -4.34 -0.12 7.79
C ARG A 55 -5.50 -0.80 7.09
N GLY A 56 -6.70 -0.27 7.28
CA GLY A 56 -7.85 -0.56 6.43
C GLY A 56 -7.91 0.44 5.29
N ARG A 57 -8.07 -0.03 4.06
CA ARG A 57 -8.29 0.83 2.89
C ARG A 57 -9.44 0.26 2.06
N PHE A 58 -10.38 1.12 1.71
CA PHE A 58 -11.41 0.85 0.73
C PHE A 58 -11.07 1.59 -0.57
N GLU A 59 -11.16 0.88 -1.68
CA GLU A 59 -10.93 1.42 -3.02
C GLU A 59 -12.14 1.10 -3.89
N TRP A 60 -12.87 2.14 -4.30
CA TRP A 60 -13.83 2.04 -5.40
C TRP A 60 -13.09 2.33 -6.70
N ARG A 61 -13.12 1.40 -7.66
CA ARG A 61 -12.36 1.49 -8.89
C ARG A 61 -13.27 1.40 -10.11
N GLN A 62 -12.90 2.12 -11.15
CA GLN A 62 -13.60 2.13 -12.44
C GLN A 62 -12.58 1.92 -13.56
N PRO A 63 -12.24 0.66 -13.88
CA PRO A 63 -11.35 0.34 -15.00
C PRO A 63 -12.10 0.44 -16.32
N THR A 64 -11.46 1.07 -17.31
CA THR A 64 -11.93 1.20 -18.69
C THR A 64 -10.95 0.49 -19.61
N ASN A 65 -11.41 -0.59 -20.24
CA ASN A 65 -10.63 -1.35 -21.20
C ASN A 65 -10.45 -0.52 -22.48
N LEU A 66 -9.21 -0.22 -22.86
CA LEU A 66 -8.93 0.66 -23.98
C LEU A 66 -9.14 0.00 -25.36
N GLN A 67 -9.16 -1.32 -25.42
CA GLN A 67 -9.44 -2.07 -26.65
C GLN A 67 -10.94 -2.14 -26.94
N THR A 68 -11.75 -2.48 -25.92
CA THR A 68 -13.21 -2.65 -26.07
C THR A 68 -14.00 -1.38 -25.75
N ARG A 69 -13.37 -0.38 -25.11
CA ARG A 69 -14.00 0.83 -24.56
C ARG A 69 -15.08 0.57 -23.52
N ILE A 70 -15.14 -0.65 -22.97
CA ILE A 70 -16.09 -1.02 -21.93
C ILE A 70 -15.54 -0.60 -20.57
N THR A 71 -16.37 0.09 -19.80
CA THR A 71 -16.07 0.48 -18.43
C THR A 71 -16.77 -0.45 -17.45
N SER A 72 -16.04 -0.92 -16.42
CA SER A 72 -16.59 -1.73 -15.34
C SER A 72 -16.35 -1.06 -13.99
N GLN A 73 -16.78 -1.72 -12.92
CA GLN A 73 -16.66 -1.23 -11.56
C GLN A 73 -16.15 -2.33 -10.65
N ALA A 74 -15.26 -1.97 -9.74
CA ALA A 74 -14.77 -2.84 -8.68
C ALA A 74 -14.81 -2.10 -7.33
N SER A 75 -14.92 -2.87 -6.27
CA SER A 75 -14.89 -2.38 -4.89
C SER A 75 -14.04 -3.33 -4.08
N ILE A 76 -12.91 -2.83 -3.59
CA ILE A 76 -11.84 -3.64 -3.01
C ILE A 76 -11.52 -3.08 -1.64
N GLY A 77 -11.66 -3.93 -0.62
CA GLY A 77 -11.10 -3.70 0.70
C GLY A 77 -9.67 -4.22 0.75
N ARG A 78 -8.79 -3.52 1.44
CA ARG A 78 -7.43 -3.95 1.73
C ARG A 78 -7.21 -3.81 3.21
N TYR A 79 -6.71 -4.87 3.83
CA TYR A 79 -6.34 -4.84 5.22
C TYR A 79 -4.88 -5.23 5.35
N GLN A 80 -4.07 -4.29 5.85
CA GLN A 80 -2.66 -4.50 6.09
C GLN A 80 -2.39 -4.48 7.59
N VAL A 81 -1.60 -5.43 8.06
CA VAL A 81 -0.96 -5.40 9.38
C VAL A 81 0.54 -5.32 9.15
N TRP A 82 1.18 -4.32 9.74
CA TRP A 82 2.62 -4.09 9.66
C TRP A 82 3.19 -4.05 11.07
N ALA A 83 4.20 -4.88 11.34
CA ALA A 83 4.95 -4.89 12.58
C ALA A 83 6.37 -4.40 12.29
N THR A 84 6.85 -3.45 13.09
CA THR A 84 8.25 -3.02 13.09
C THR A 84 8.84 -3.26 14.47
N LEU A 85 9.98 -3.95 14.50
CA LEU A 85 10.79 -4.16 15.70
C LEU A 85 12.05 -3.29 15.59
N PRO A 86 12.14 -2.18 16.34
CA PRO A 86 13.39 -1.45 16.50
C PRO A 86 14.37 -2.32 17.29
N LEU A 87 15.61 -2.45 16.78
CA LEU A 87 16.71 -3.15 17.44
C LEU A 87 17.59 -2.18 18.27
N TYR A 88 17.05 -1.01 18.59
CA TYR A 88 17.70 0.05 19.35
C TYR A 88 16.72 0.66 20.36
N ASP A 89 17.25 1.31 21.39
CA ASP A 89 16.43 1.97 22.40
C ASP A 89 15.86 3.27 21.85
N THR A 90 14.63 3.23 21.35
CA THR A 90 13.93 4.39 20.80
C THR A 90 13.77 5.59 21.75
N LYS A 91 14.02 5.41 23.07
CA LYS A 91 13.99 6.51 24.05
C LYS A 91 15.35 7.21 24.20
N LYS A 92 16.46 6.48 24.02
CA LYS A 92 17.82 7.01 24.14
C LYS A 92 18.42 7.39 22.79
N GLU A 93 18.17 6.56 21.79
CA GLU A 93 18.73 6.68 20.45
C GLU A 93 17.59 6.86 19.44
N LYS A 94 17.73 7.84 18.56
CA LYS A 94 16.74 8.10 17.48
C LYS A 94 17.08 7.33 16.20
N GLN A 95 18.21 6.64 16.17
CA GLN A 95 18.78 5.97 15.01
C GLN A 95 19.09 4.53 15.35
N GLY A 96 19.06 3.64 14.35
CA GLY A 96 19.46 2.25 14.53
C GLY A 96 18.75 1.29 13.59
N PHE A 97 19.13 0.02 13.70
CA PHE A 97 18.56 -1.05 12.90
C PHE A 97 17.13 -1.39 13.31
N PHE A 98 16.32 -1.81 12.35
CA PHE A 98 15.00 -2.33 12.63
C PHE A 98 14.71 -3.53 11.72
N LEU A 99 13.79 -4.37 12.17
CA LEU A 99 13.16 -5.41 11.37
C LEU A 99 11.71 -5.04 11.11
N SER A 100 11.18 -5.43 9.96
CA SER A 100 9.79 -5.19 9.61
C SER A 100 9.17 -6.42 8.95
N ALA A 101 7.92 -6.67 9.29
CA ALA A 101 7.11 -7.70 8.66
C ALA A 101 5.73 -7.13 8.38
N SER A 102 5.12 -7.48 7.25
CA SER A 102 3.73 -7.13 7.01
C SER A 102 3.00 -8.20 6.22
N ASN A 103 1.68 -8.21 6.44
CA ASN A 103 0.74 -8.95 5.62
C ASN A 103 -0.33 -7.99 5.13
N GLU A 104 -0.68 -8.06 3.84
CA GLU A 104 -1.79 -7.33 3.25
C GLU A 104 -2.72 -8.27 2.50
N ALA A 105 -3.98 -8.33 2.93
CA ALA A 105 -5.03 -9.12 2.31
C ALA A 105 -5.96 -8.23 1.48
N PHE A 106 -6.37 -8.69 0.31
CA PHE A 106 -7.24 -7.98 -0.60
C PHE A 106 -8.61 -8.67 -0.70
N LEU A 107 -9.64 -7.93 -0.30
CA LEU A 107 -11.04 -8.34 -0.23
C LEU A 107 -11.82 -7.74 -1.41
N TYR A 108 -12.22 -8.57 -2.35
CA TYR A 108 -12.93 -8.19 -3.56
C TYR A 108 -14.45 -8.26 -3.36
N PHE A 109 -15.05 -7.17 -2.86
CA PHE A 109 -16.51 -7.07 -2.66
C PHE A 109 -17.26 -7.08 -4.00
N LYS A 110 -16.75 -6.29 -4.96
CA LYS A 110 -17.20 -6.28 -6.36
C LYS A 110 -15.99 -6.33 -7.27
N GLY A 111 -16.01 -7.23 -8.24
CA GLY A 111 -14.96 -7.35 -9.25
C GLY A 111 -15.35 -6.69 -10.56
N ALA A 112 -14.38 -6.11 -11.26
CA ALA A 112 -14.54 -5.72 -12.64
C ALA A 112 -14.84 -6.96 -13.52
N THR A 113 -15.56 -6.72 -14.61
CA THR A 113 -16.03 -7.74 -15.56
C THR A 113 -15.43 -7.60 -16.95
N ASN A 114 -14.68 -6.53 -17.20
CA ASN A 114 -14.15 -6.11 -18.50
C ASN A 114 -12.65 -6.44 -18.70
N GLY A 115 -12.04 -7.15 -17.76
CA GLY A 115 -10.62 -7.49 -17.78
C GLY A 115 -10.27 -8.45 -16.64
N PRO A 116 -8.98 -8.81 -16.46
CA PRO A 116 -8.48 -9.52 -15.28
C PRO A 116 -8.08 -8.57 -14.14
N VAL A 117 -7.92 -7.28 -14.43
CA VAL A 117 -7.52 -6.25 -13.46
C VAL A 117 -8.72 -5.89 -12.59
N SER A 118 -8.49 -5.71 -11.29
CA SER A 118 -9.55 -5.37 -10.32
C SER A 118 -10.74 -6.35 -10.35
N SER A 119 -10.53 -7.57 -10.83
CA SER A 119 -11.57 -8.56 -11.08
C SER A 119 -11.68 -9.56 -9.96
N ARG A 120 -12.91 -9.99 -9.66
CA ARG A 120 -13.17 -10.98 -8.62
C ARG A 120 -12.99 -12.36 -9.25
N ASN A 121 -11.78 -12.88 -9.12
CA ASN A 121 -11.35 -14.13 -9.72
C ASN A 121 -11.71 -15.33 -8.81
N GLY A 122 -13.02 -15.46 -8.53
CA GLY A 122 -13.61 -16.59 -7.80
C GLY A 122 -13.86 -16.31 -6.31
N SER A 123 -12.84 -15.94 -5.53
CA SER A 123 -12.95 -15.79 -4.07
C SER A 123 -13.08 -14.33 -3.61
N LEU A 124 -13.62 -14.12 -2.40
CA LEU A 124 -13.59 -12.82 -1.72
C LEU A 124 -12.14 -12.39 -1.46
N ILE A 125 -11.26 -13.33 -1.11
CA ILE A 125 -9.82 -13.08 -0.96
C ILE A 125 -9.15 -13.58 -2.24
N SER A 126 -8.66 -12.65 -3.06
CA SER A 126 -8.00 -13.00 -4.34
C SER A 126 -6.52 -12.60 -4.37
N GLU A 127 -6.05 -11.81 -3.40
CA GLU A 127 -4.62 -11.48 -3.27
C GLU A 127 -4.19 -11.44 -1.81
N ASN A 128 -2.95 -11.88 -1.57
CA ASN A 128 -2.29 -11.76 -0.29
C ASN A 128 -0.81 -11.47 -0.49
N TRP A 129 -0.33 -10.39 0.11
CA TRP A 129 1.05 -9.93 -0.02
C TRP A 129 1.72 -10.01 1.34
N VAL A 130 2.83 -10.72 1.42
CA VAL A 130 3.67 -10.84 2.62
C VAL A 130 4.99 -10.14 2.35
N HIS A 131 5.41 -9.28 3.28
CA HIS A 131 6.72 -8.63 3.21
C HIS A 131 7.50 -8.92 4.50
N LEU A 132 8.79 -9.20 4.36
CA LEU A 132 9.74 -9.31 5.46
C LEU A 132 11.00 -8.55 5.06
N GLY A 133 11.46 -7.66 5.93
CA GLY A 133 12.62 -6.82 5.63
C GLY A 133 13.36 -6.36 6.88
N GLY A 134 14.50 -5.74 6.62
CA GLY A 134 15.34 -5.11 7.62
C GLY A 134 15.90 -3.81 7.07
N GLY A 135 16.21 -2.88 7.96
CA GLY A 135 16.69 -1.58 7.54
C GLY A 135 17.34 -0.79 8.66
N TYR A 136 17.68 0.44 8.34
CA TYR A 136 18.29 1.38 9.26
C TYR A 136 17.55 2.71 9.26
N ASN A 137 17.29 3.21 10.45
CA ASN A 137 16.75 4.54 10.67
C ASN A 137 17.89 5.53 10.95
N PHE A 138 18.09 6.50 10.08
CA PHE A 138 19.06 7.59 10.21
C PHE A 138 18.42 8.86 10.83
N GLY A 139 17.20 8.77 11.35
CA GLY A 139 16.46 9.88 11.95
C GLY A 139 15.42 10.44 10.99
N LEU A 140 15.85 11.30 10.06
CA LEU A 140 14.97 11.85 9.01
C LEU A 140 14.84 10.91 7.80
N THR A 141 15.80 10.01 7.63
CA THR A 141 15.82 9.02 6.56
C THR A 141 15.67 7.62 7.13
N ARG A 142 14.83 6.80 6.53
CA ARG A 142 14.73 5.37 6.78
C ARG A 142 14.98 4.62 5.49
N ALA A 143 15.94 3.70 5.48
CA ALA A 143 16.19 2.80 4.38
C ALA A 143 15.83 1.36 4.80
N GLU A 144 15.18 0.61 3.92
CA GLU A 144 14.74 -0.77 4.16
C GLU A 144 14.98 -1.61 2.91
N LEU A 145 15.56 -2.79 3.10
CA LEU A 145 15.63 -3.84 2.09
C LEU A 145 14.77 -5.00 2.56
N GLY A 146 13.89 -5.49 1.70
CA GLY A 146 12.98 -6.56 2.06
C GLY A 146 12.57 -7.44 0.90
N TYR A 147 12.12 -8.63 1.24
CA TYR A 147 11.54 -9.59 0.33
C TYR A 147 10.01 -9.54 0.46
N CYS A 148 9.32 -9.41 -0.67
CA CYS A 148 7.88 -9.40 -0.78
C CYS A 148 7.42 -10.56 -1.65
N PHE A 149 6.57 -11.41 -1.07
CA PHE A 149 5.89 -12.49 -1.74
C PHE A 149 4.44 -12.08 -2.00
N GLN A 150 4.01 -12.13 -3.26
CA GLN A 150 2.63 -11.81 -3.64
C GLN A 150 1.96 -13.04 -4.25
N ALA A 151 0.87 -13.47 -3.65
CA ALA A 151 -0.03 -14.46 -4.23
C ALA A 151 -1.25 -13.74 -4.84
N LEU A 152 -1.54 -14.01 -6.11
CA LEU A 152 -2.65 -13.44 -6.88
C LEU A 152 -3.43 -14.57 -7.57
N VAL A 153 -4.75 -14.49 -7.53
CA VAL A 153 -5.62 -15.32 -8.37
C VAL A 153 -5.94 -14.60 -9.67
N ARG A 154 -5.53 -15.18 -10.82
CA ARG A 154 -5.61 -14.52 -12.13
C ARG A 154 -6.99 -14.59 -12.79
N ASN A 155 -7.77 -15.65 -12.53
CA ASN A 155 -9.05 -15.89 -13.18
C ASN A 155 -9.99 -16.74 -12.32
N LYS A 156 -11.24 -16.90 -12.78
CA LYS A 156 -12.25 -17.73 -12.10
C LYS A 156 -11.88 -19.22 -11.99
N ALA A 157 -10.97 -19.71 -12.83
CA ALA A 157 -10.43 -21.07 -12.75
C ALA A 157 -9.40 -21.25 -11.61
N GLN A 158 -9.15 -20.18 -10.83
CA GLN A 158 -8.20 -20.15 -9.73
C GLN A 158 -6.74 -20.36 -10.15
N ASP A 159 -6.35 -19.83 -11.32
CA ASP A 159 -4.95 -19.82 -11.72
C ASP A 159 -4.14 -18.92 -10.78
N TYR A 160 -3.35 -19.53 -9.90
CA TYR A 160 -2.49 -18.81 -8.97
C TYR A 160 -1.22 -18.28 -9.67
N ARG A 161 -0.85 -17.05 -9.33
CA ARG A 161 0.43 -16.44 -9.69
C ARG A 161 1.15 -16.02 -8.42
N PHE A 162 2.41 -16.41 -8.35
CA PHE A 162 3.30 -16.08 -7.26
C PHE A 162 4.40 -15.16 -7.78
N PHE A 163 4.55 -14.00 -7.15
CA PHE A 163 5.61 -13.05 -7.46
C PHE A 163 6.57 -12.96 -6.27
N ASN A 164 7.87 -12.99 -6.59
CA ASN A 164 8.97 -12.84 -5.64
C ASN A 164 9.65 -11.51 -5.95
N LEU A 165 9.53 -10.56 -5.04
CA LEU A 165 10.02 -9.20 -5.23
C LEU A 165 11.06 -8.87 -4.18
N LEU A 166 12.24 -8.42 -4.61
CA LEU A 166 13.18 -7.72 -3.74
C LEU A 166 12.84 -6.24 -3.79
N GLN A 167 12.58 -5.62 -2.64
CA GLN A 167 12.13 -4.23 -2.52
C GLN A 167 13.16 -3.41 -1.74
N LEU A 168 13.56 -2.29 -2.32
CA LEU A 168 14.31 -1.25 -1.63
C LEU A 168 13.36 -0.07 -1.37
N ASN A 169 13.11 0.23 -0.10
CA ASN A 169 12.28 1.35 0.32
C ASN A 169 13.16 2.41 0.99
N ILE A 170 13.08 3.65 0.50
CA ILE A 170 13.74 4.80 1.11
C ILE A 170 12.67 5.84 1.43
N TYR A 171 12.55 6.19 2.70
CA TYR A 171 11.67 7.23 3.20
C TYR A 171 12.53 8.38 3.72
N HIS A 172 12.29 9.59 3.24
CA HIS A 172 12.95 10.78 3.74
C HIS A 172 11.90 11.84 4.08
N THR A 173 11.98 12.39 5.28
CA THR A 173 11.08 13.45 5.73
C THR A 173 11.71 14.81 5.42
N ILE A 174 11.04 15.58 4.57
CA ILE A 174 11.37 16.97 4.28
C ILE A 174 10.27 17.85 4.87
N ASN A 175 10.62 18.79 5.75
CA ASN A 175 9.66 19.74 6.28
C ASN A 175 9.64 20.99 5.40
N TRP A 176 8.50 21.67 5.33
CA TRP A 176 8.39 22.93 4.61
C TRP A 176 9.42 23.97 5.06
N ASN A 177 9.70 24.01 6.38
CA ASN A 177 10.72 24.87 6.97
C ASN A 177 12.14 24.58 6.42
N ASP A 178 12.42 23.34 6.00
CA ASP A 178 13.71 22.95 5.43
C ASP A 178 13.88 23.47 3.98
N ILE A 179 12.77 23.79 3.29
CA ILE A 179 12.74 24.27 1.90
C ILE A 179 12.71 25.81 1.84
N GLN A 180 12.13 26.47 2.85
CA GLN A 180 12.00 27.94 2.89
C GLN A 180 13.32 28.70 2.82
N TYR A 181 14.45 28.08 3.20
CA TYR A 181 15.78 28.69 3.08
C TYR A 181 16.15 29.10 1.65
N TRP A 182 15.50 28.50 0.64
CA TRP A 182 15.74 28.78 -0.79
C TRP A 182 14.95 29.97 -1.33
N TRP A 183 13.94 30.47 -0.61
CA TRP A 183 13.08 31.58 -1.07
C TRP A 183 13.54 32.95 -0.55
N TYR A 184 14.55 32.99 0.31
CA TYR A 184 15.13 34.20 0.89
C TYR A 184 16.58 34.48 0.38
N LEU A 185 16.99 33.82 -0.71
CA LEU A 185 18.20 34.13 -1.50
C LEU A 185 17.78 34.81 -2.81
#